data_AF-A0A3D0H9X6-F1
#
_entry.id   AF-A0A3D0H9X6-F1
#
_cell.length_a   1.000
_cell.length_b   1.000
_cell.length_c   1.000
_cell.angle_alpha   90.00
_cell.angle_beta   90.00
_cell.angle_gamma   90.00
#
_symmetry.space_group_name_H-M   'P 1'
#
loop_
_entity.id
_entity.type
_entity.pdbx_description
1 polymer ?
#
loop_
_entity_poly.entity_id
_entity_poly.type
_entity_poly.pdbx_seq_one_letter_code
_entity_poly.pdbx_strand_id
1 'polypeptide(L)'
;MPAYTSQTCPLCGHVSQGNRISQASFVCEACGFSLNADVVGAMNIKRAGRAQLACEVNGIGRQQQEPAEATKRLLFERMTTQ
;
A
#
# COMPACT_ATOMS: atom_id res chain seq x y z
N MET A 1 -3.32 -2.05 -1.39
CA MET A 1 -2.44 -1.14 -0.60
C MET A 1 -1.04 -1.76 -0.55
N PRO A 2 0.04 -0.99 -0.76
CA PRO A 2 1.40 -1.50 -0.60
C PRO A 2 1.54 -2.15 0.77
N ALA A 3 1.94 -3.42 0.76
CA ALA A 3 2.07 -4.23 1.95
C ALA A 3 3.02 -3.52 2.93
N TYR A 4 2.68 -3.51 4.22
CA TYR A 4 3.52 -3.00 5.31
C TYR A 4 3.61 -1.48 5.51
N THR A 5 2.99 -0.65 4.65
CA THR A 5 3.00 0.82 4.87
C THR A 5 2.29 1.28 6.14
N SER A 6 1.44 0.46 6.76
CA SER A 6 0.77 0.72 8.03
C SER A 6 1.56 0.24 9.27
N GLN A 7 2.83 -0.13 9.12
CA GLN A 7 3.68 -0.56 10.25
C GLN A 7 4.59 0.56 10.78
N THR A 8 4.77 1.64 10.02
CA THR A 8 5.61 2.79 10.42
C THR A 8 4.79 3.84 11.13
N CYS A 9 5.20 4.25 12.32
CA CYS A 9 4.60 5.36 13.03
C CYS A 9 4.90 6.69 12.32
N PRO A 10 3.89 7.48 11.95
CA PRO A 10 4.13 8.77 11.31
C PRO A 10 4.66 9.83 12.30
N LEU A 11 4.53 9.61 13.61
CA LEU A 11 4.95 10.57 14.62
C LEU A 11 6.44 10.40 14.99
N CYS A 12 6.85 9.18 15.33
CA CYS A 12 8.21 8.89 15.81
C CYS A 12 9.07 8.06 14.85
N GLY A 13 8.50 7.55 13.74
CA GLY A 13 9.21 6.72 12.77
C GLY A 13 9.41 5.25 13.19
N HIS A 14 8.97 4.85 14.38
CA HIS A 14 9.09 3.46 14.84
C HIS A 14 8.33 2.48 13.92
N VAL A 15 9.00 1.39 13.52
CA VAL A 15 8.42 0.35 12.67
C VAL A 15 8.25 -0.93 13.50
N SER A 16 7.02 -1.40 13.61
CA SER A 16 6.69 -2.66 14.29
C SER A 16 5.49 -3.31 13.60
N GLN A 17 5.49 -4.64 13.52
CA GLN A 17 4.35 -5.41 13.03
C GLN A 17 3.13 -5.28 13.96
N GLY A 18 3.38 -5.11 15.27
CA GLY A 18 2.34 -4.91 16.28
C GLY A 18 1.69 -3.53 16.23
N ASN A 19 2.29 -2.56 15.52
CA ASN A 19 1.71 -1.24 15.39
C ASN A 19 0.33 -1.23 14.69
N ARG A 20 0.06 -2.23 13.84
CA ARG A 20 -1.25 -2.43 13.22
C ARG A 20 -2.01 -3.54 13.94
N ILE A 21 -2.91 -3.14 14.84
CA ILE A 21 -3.73 -4.06 15.64
C ILE A 21 -4.81 -4.73 14.77
N SER A 22 -5.41 -3.97 13.84
CA SER A 22 -6.43 -4.50 12.93
C SER A 22 -6.43 -3.76 11.60
N GLN A 23 -7.31 -4.15 10.67
CA GLN A 23 -7.44 -3.45 9.38
C GLN A 23 -7.71 -1.95 9.59
N ALA A 24 -8.51 -1.60 10.60
CA ALA A 24 -8.94 -0.23 10.90
C ALA A 24 -8.21 0.43 12.08
N SER A 25 -7.36 -0.29 12.84
CA SER A 25 -6.75 0.24 14.07
C SER A 25 -5.22 0.18 14.05
N PHE A 26 -4.60 1.31 14.40
CA PHE A 26 -3.16 1.48 14.56
C PHE A 26 -2.85 2.07 15.94
N VAL A 27 -1.85 1.52 16.63
CA VAL A 27 -1.29 2.07 17.87
C VAL A 27 0.22 1.86 17.86
N CYS A 28 0.99 2.93 17.98
CA CYS A 28 2.44 2.82 18.05
C CYS A 28 2.89 2.31 19.42
N GLU A 29 3.59 1.18 19.46
CA GLU A 29 4.10 0.58 20.69
C GLU A 29 5.18 1.45 21.38
N ALA A 30 5.86 2.31 20.64
CA ALA A 30 6.94 3.16 21.16
C ALA A 30 6.46 4.51 21.72
N CYS A 31 5.43 5.13 21.14
CA CYS A 31 4.99 6.48 21.53
C CYS A 31 3.50 6.60 21.87
N GLY A 32 2.73 5.51 21.77
CA GLY A 32 1.30 5.49 22.07
C GLY A 32 0.41 6.17 21.04
N PHE A 33 0.97 6.71 19.94
CA PHE A 33 0.18 7.34 18.88
C PHE A 33 -0.84 6.37 18.30
N SER A 34 -2.12 6.75 18.32
CA SER A 34 -3.22 5.94 17.83
C SER A 34 -4.03 6.65 16.75
N LEU A 35 -4.41 5.92 15.71
CA LEU A 35 -5.24 6.42 14.61
C LEU A 35 -5.84 5.24 13.83
N ASN A 36 -6.70 5.52 12.86
CA ASN A 36 -7.13 4.51 11.90
C ASN A 36 -5.96 4.07 11.01
N ALA A 37 -5.78 2.75 10.85
CA ALA A 37 -4.66 2.18 10.11
C ALA A 37 -4.65 2.52 8.60
N ASP A 38 -5.81 2.74 7.98
CA ASP A 38 -5.90 3.18 6.58
C ASP A 38 -5.44 4.64 6.43
N VAL A 39 -5.76 5.49 7.42
CA VAL A 39 -5.30 6.89 7.46
C VAL A 39 -3.78 6.94 7.65
N VAL A 40 -3.23 6.13 8.55
CA VAL A 40 -1.77 5.99 8.75
C VAL A 40 -1.11 5.49 7.47
N GLY A 41 -1.71 4.49 6.82
CA GLY A 41 -1.27 3.98 5.53
C GLY A 41 -1.20 5.07 4.47
N ALA A 42 -2.25 5.87 4.32
CA ALA A 42 -2.28 7.00 3.39
C ALA A 42 -1.21 8.06 3.70
N MET A 43 -0.98 8.38 4.99
CA MET A 43 0.08 9.30 5.40
C MET A 43 1.46 8.77 5.02
N ASN A 44 1.72 7.48 5.24
CA ASN A 44 3.00 6.85 4.94
C ASN A 44 3.24 6.75 3.43
N ILE A 45 2.20 6.42 2.64
CA ILE A 45 2.26 6.47 1.17
C ILE A 45 2.55 7.89 0.68
N LYS A 46 1.85 8.90 1.21
CA LYS A 46 2.09 10.31 0.85
C LYS A 46 3.53 10.72 1.15
N ARG A 47 4.09 10.29 2.28
CA ARG A 47 5.49 10.56 2.64
C ARG A 47 6.47 9.84 1.72
N ALA A 48 6.22 8.58 1.40
CA ALA A 48 7.03 7.82 0.45
C ALA A 48 7.02 8.47 -0.95
N GLY A 49 5.85 8.91 -1.43
CA GLY A 49 5.72 9.63 -2.70
C GLY A 49 6.45 10.99 -2.71
N ARG A 50 6.54 11.68 -1.56
CA ARG A 50 7.38 12.89 -1.42
C ARG A 50 8.88 12.57 -1.39
N ALA A 51 9.27 11.43 -0.83
CA ALA A 51 10.66 10.96 -0.86
C ALA A 51 11.10 10.56 -2.28
N GLN A 52 10.21 9.97 -3.07
CA GLN A 52 10.49 9.65 -4.48
C GLN A 52 10.72 10.92 -5.32
N LEU A 53 9.91 11.96 -5.12
CA LEU A 53 10.09 13.26 -5.80
C LEU A 53 11.40 13.98 -5.44
N ALA A 54 12.04 13.66 -4.31
CA ALA A 54 13.32 14.25 -3.92
C ALA A 54 14.53 13.62 -4.64
N CYS A 55 14.36 12.48 -5.31
CA CYS A 55 15.41 11.84 -6.12
C CYS A 55 15.24 12.06 -7.64
N GLU A 56 14.05 12.45 -8.11
CA GLU A 56 13.72 12.50 -9.54
C GLU A 56 13.99 13.87 -10.18
N VAL A 57 15.27 14.28 -10.22
CA VAL A 57 15.77 14.97 -11.42
C VAL A 57 16.17 13.88 -12.40
N ASN A 58 15.17 13.26 -13.05
CA ASN A 58 15.19 12.62 -14.38
C ASN A 58 14.06 11.57 -14.52
N GLY A 59 12.91 12.02 -15.05
CA GLY A 59 12.15 11.26 -16.05
C GLY A 59 11.16 10.18 -15.57
N ILE A 60 9.93 10.29 -16.11
CA ILE A 60 8.87 9.29 -16.28
C ILE A 60 8.15 8.77 -15.02
N GLY A 61 6.96 9.34 -14.78
CA GLY A 61 6.16 9.10 -13.59
C GLY A 61 5.21 7.90 -13.59
N ARG A 62 4.68 7.66 -12.39
CA ARG A 62 3.41 7.00 -12.02
C ARG A 62 3.13 5.64 -12.67
N GLN A 63 3.26 4.58 -11.87
CA GLN A 63 2.39 3.40 -12.01
C GLN A 63 1.58 3.19 -10.73
N GLN A 64 0.33 3.62 -10.81
CA GLN A 64 -0.76 3.17 -9.96
C GLN A 64 -0.95 1.68 -10.25
N GLN A 65 -0.88 0.82 -9.24
CA GLN A 65 -1.35 -0.56 -9.35
C GLN A 65 -2.87 -0.63 -9.15
N GLU A 66 -3.41 -1.76 -9.64
CA GLU A 66 -4.66 -2.49 -9.34
C GLU A 66 -5.71 -2.50 -10.48
N PRO A 67 -6.50 -3.59 -10.69
CA PRO A 67 -6.49 -4.94 -10.08
C PRO A 67 -6.53 -6.12 -11.10
N ALA A 68 -6.50 -7.34 -10.56
CA ALA A 68 -6.47 -8.64 -11.26
C ALA A 68 -7.66 -8.92 -12.20
N GLU A 69 -7.36 -9.19 -13.48
CA GLU A 69 -8.33 -9.70 -14.46
C GLU A 69 -8.37 -11.23 -14.45
N ALA A 70 -8.90 -11.78 -13.36
CA ALA A 70 -9.38 -13.15 -13.32
C ALA A 70 -10.78 -13.19 -13.97
N THR A 71 -10.86 -13.44 -15.29
CA THR A 71 -11.94 -14.16 -16.01
C THR A 71 -11.68 -14.14 -17.52
N LYS A 72 -10.74 -14.95 -18.01
CA LYS A 72 -10.71 -15.42 -19.41
C LYS A 72 -10.87 -16.93 -19.47
N ARG A 73 -11.96 -17.43 -18.88
CA ARG A 73 -12.28 -18.86 -18.82
C ARG A 73 -13.51 -19.26 -19.66
N LEU A 74 -13.90 -18.47 -20.67
CA LEU A 74 -15.09 -18.76 -21.50
C LEU A 74 -15.00 -18.35 -22.99
N LEU A 75 -13.83 -18.35 -23.63
CA LEU A 75 -13.73 -18.10 -25.09
C LEU A 75 -12.71 -18.96 -25.85
N PHE A 76 -12.27 -20.12 -25.31
CA PHE A 76 -11.32 -21.00 -26.01
C PHE A 76 -11.75 -22.47 -26.19
N GLU A 77 -13.01 -22.83 -25.90
CA GLU A 77 -13.52 -24.21 -26.09
C GLU A 77 -14.65 -24.33 -27.14
N ARG A 78 -14.66 -23.45 -28.16
CA ARG A 78 -15.67 -23.54 -29.26
C ARG A 78 -15.12 -23.46 -30.69
N MET A 79 -13.80 -23.49 -30.90
CA MET A 79 -13.20 -23.36 -32.24
C MET A 79 -12.30 -24.52 -32.68
N THR A 80 -12.40 -25.68 -32.03
CA THR A 80 -11.67 -26.91 -32.44
C THR A 80 -12.59 -28.12 -32.50
N THR A 81 -13.75 -27.98 -33.12
CA THR A 81 -14.49 -29.13 -33.68
C THR A 81 -15.32 -28.68 -34.89
N GLN A 82 -14.66 -28.53 -36.03
CA GLN A 82 -15.14 -29.03 -37.31
C GLN A 82 -13.97 -29.14 -38.29
#